data_AF-A0A8S8XF54-F1
#
_entry.id   AF-A0A8S8XF54-F1
#
_cell.length_a   1.000
_cell.length_b   1.000
_cell.length_c   1.000
_cell.angle_alpha   90.00
_cell.angle_beta   90.00
_cell.angle_gamma   90.00
#
_symmetry.space_group_name_H-M   'P 1'
#
loop_
_entity.id
_entity.type
_entity.pdbx_description
1 polymer ?
#
loop_
_entity_poly.entity_id
_entity_poly.type
_entity_poly.pdbx_seq_one_letter_code
_entity_poly.pdbx_strand_id
1 'polypeptide(L)'
;MKSALALAALVAFAAAPAVAKDCGARPASPPIPNGKSASEADMKASYTKITTYTKAVNEYLQCLAGETKAATAEAQKVQADYKVAADEWNKAPAKP
;
A
#
# COMPACT_ATOMS: atom_id res chain seq x y z
N MET A 1 -11.26 50.68 11.44
CA MET A 1 -9.81 50.44 11.70
C MET A 1 -9.66 49.71 13.01
N LYS A 2 -9.34 48.41 12.95
CA LYS A 2 -8.76 47.60 14.04
C LYS A 2 -8.27 46.32 13.38
N SER A 3 -7.06 46.43 12.84
CA SER A 3 -6.28 45.33 12.29
C SER A 3 -5.90 44.38 13.42
N ALA A 4 -6.17 43.09 13.24
CA ALA A 4 -5.45 41.98 13.88
C ALA A 4 -5.77 40.74 13.01
N LEU A 5 -5.06 40.52 11.90
CA LEU A 5 -3.84 39.71 11.90
C LEU A 5 -3.97 38.49 12.83
N ALA A 6 -4.61 37.44 12.32
CA ALA A 6 -4.36 36.07 12.75
C ALA A 6 -4.41 35.17 11.50
N LEU A 7 -3.59 35.51 10.52
CA LEU A 7 -3.13 34.55 9.51
C LEU A 7 -2.14 33.59 10.17
N ALA A 8 -2.15 32.35 9.70
CA ALA A 8 -1.23 31.26 10.05
C ALA A 8 -1.60 30.44 11.30
N ALA A 9 -2.76 29.80 11.28
CA ALA A 9 -2.80 28.40 11.73
C ALA A 9 -2.10 27.56 10.67
N LEU A 10 -0.75 27.56 10.72
CA LEU A 10 0.06 26.54 10.08
C LEU A 10 -0.40 25.22 10.69
N VAL A 11 -1.31 24.53 10.00
CA VAL A 11 -1.59 23.12 10.24
C VAL A 11 -0.26 22.44 9.94
N ALA A 12 0.52 22.22 10.99
CA ALA A 12 1.76 21.49 10.89
C ALA A 12 1.39 20.10 10.40
N PHE A 13 1.50 19.93 9.08
CA PHE A 13 1.36 18.68 8.37
C PHE A 13 2.53 17.81 8.84
N ALA A 14 2.37 17.18 10.00
CA ALA A 14 3.15 16.01 10.36
C ALA A 14 2.64 14.86 9.48
N ALA A 15 2.88 14.97 8.17
CA ALA A 15 2.94 13.82 7.29
C ALA A 15 4.13 13.01 7.78
N ALA A 16 3.89 12.14 8.77
CA ALA A 16 4.79 11.03 9.00
C ALA A 16 4.96 10.36 7.63
N PRO A 17 6.18 10.19 7.12
CA PRO A 17 6.35 9.53 5.84
C PRO A 17 5.67 8.17 5.99
N ALA A 18 4.63 7.96 5.18
CA ALA A 18 4.10 6.63 4.96
C ALA A 18 5.26 5.88 4.32
N VAL A 19 6.07 5.23 5.15
CA VAL A 19 7.07 4.28 4.70
C VAL A 19 6.26 3.19 4.02
N ALA A 20 6.13 3.29 2.70
CA ALA A 20 5.75 2.14 1.90
C ALA A 20 6.72 1.04 2.35
N LYS A 21 6.16 -0.05 2.89
CA LYS A 21 6.97 -1.25 3.00
C LYS A 21 7.40 -1.59 1.57
N ASP A 22 8.56 -2.20 1.45
CA ASP A 22 8.96 -2.79 0.18
C ASP A 22 8.76 -4.29 0.36
N CYS A 23 7.72 -4.84 -0.27
CA CYS A 23 7.50 -6.28 -0.29
C CYS A 23 8.59 -7.05 -1.07
N GLY A 24 9.55 -6.34 -1.68
CA GLY A 24 10.59 -6.91 -2.51
C GLY A 24 10.06 -7.42 -3.85
N ALA A 25 10.87 -8.22 -4.52
CA ALA A 25 10.49 -8.82 -5.79
C ALA A 25 9.54 -10.01 -5.62
N ARG A 26 8.58 -10.14 -6.53
CA ARG A 26 7.72 -11.32 -6.62
C ARG A 26 8.57 -12.59 -6.73
N PRO A 27 8.31 -13.63 -5.91
CA PRO A 27 9.00 -14.92 -6.03
C PRO A 27 8.87 -15.49 -7.45
N ALA A 28 9.97 -15.98 -8.01
CA ALA A 28 9.98 -16.60 -9.33
C ALA A 28 9.34 -18.00 -9.26
N SER A 29 8.46 -18.31 -10.22
CA SER A 29 7.87 -19.65 -10.31
C SER A 29 8.95 -20.68 -10.62
N PRO A 30 9.06 -21.78 -9.85
CA PRO A 30 9.93 -22.88 -10.22
C PRO A 30 9.39 -23.58 -11.48
N PRO A 31 10.25 -24.24 -12.27
CA PRO A 31 9.81 -25.10 -13.35
C PRO A 31 9.00 -26.27 -12.78
N ILE A 32 7.81 -26.51 -13.35
CA ILE A 32 6.95 -27.64 -12.99
C ILE A 32 7.14 -28.73 -14.05
N PRO A 33 7.56 -29.95 -13.68
CA PRO A 33 7.70 -31.05 -14.62
C PRO A 33 6.35 -31.42 -15.25
N ASN A 34 6.38 -31.89 -16.50
CA ASN A 34 5.18 -32.42 -17.14
C ASN A 34 4.80 -33.76 -16.50
N GLY A 35 3.67 -33.81 -15.80
CA GLY A 35 3.21 -35.01 -15.10
C GLY A 35 2.92 -36.22 -16.00
N LYS A 36 2.92 -36.08 -17.33
CA LYS A 36 2.79 -37.19 -18.30
C LYS A 36 4.11 -37.81 -18.71
N SER A 37 5.24 -37.09 -18.56
CA SER A 37 6.54 -37.51 -19.11
C SER A 37 7.71 -37.37 -18.14
N ALA A 38 7.49 -36.74 -16.97
CA ALA A 38 8.51 -36.59 -15.94
C ALA A 38 8.70 -37.90 -15.17
N SER A 39 9.94 -38.19 -14.77
CA SER A 39 10.21 -39.33 -13.89
C SER A 39 9.66 -39.07 -12.48
N GLU A 40 9.43 -40.13 -11.71
CA GLU A 40 9.04 -40.00 -10.29
C GLU A 40 10.07 -39.20 -9.47
N ALA A 41 11.36 -39.34 -9.82
CA ALA A 41 12.44 -38.58 -9.19
C ALA A 41 12.31 -37.08 -9.48
N ASP A 42 12.00 -36.69 -10.71
CA ASP A 42 11.79 -35.28 -11.11
C ASP A 42 10.56 -34.68 -10.42
N MET A 43 9.49 -35.46 -10.31
CA MET A 43 8.27 -35.06 -9.62
C MET A 43 8.53 -34.84 -8.12
N LYS A 44 9.26 -35.77 -7.47
CA LYS A 44 9.62 -35.67 -6.05
C LYS A 44 10.56 -34.49 -5.78
N ALA A 45 11.55 -34.26 -6.63
CA ALA A 45 12.47 -33.13 -6.51
C ALA A 45 11.75 -31.77 -6.68
N SER A 46 10.71 -31.75 -7.51
CA SER A 46 9.91 -30.54 -7.75
C SER A 46 8.94 -30.22 -6.62
N TYR A 47 8.50 -31.23 -5.86
CA TYR A 47 7.63 -31.04 -4.71
C TYR A 47 8.21 -30.03 -3.71
N THR A 48 9.48 -30.21 -3.31
CA THR A 48 10.14 -29.28 -2.37
C THR A 48 10.26 -27.87 -2.93
N LYS A 49 10.54 -27.72 -4.23
CA LYS A 49 10.65 -26.40 -4.88
C LYS A 49 9.30 -25.68 -4.88
N ILE A 50 8.22 -26.42 -5.17
CA ILE A 50 6.85 -25.89 -5.18
C ILE A 50 6.42 -25.49 -3.78
N THR A 51 6.70 -26.30 -2.75
CA THR A 51 6.32 -25.95 -1.37
C THR A 51 7.06 -24.70 -0.88
N THR A 52 8.36 -24.56 -1.17
CA THR A 52 9.12 -23.35 -0.88
C THR A 52 8.56 -22.13 -1.64
N TYR A 53 8.25 -22.28 -2.92
CA TYR A 53 7.64 -21.21 -3.72
C TYR A 53 6.29 -20.77 -3.14
N THR A 54 5.39 -21.71 -2.80
CA THR A 54 4.08 -21.40 -2.21
C THR A 54 4.22 -20.62 -0.91
N LYS A 55 5.18 -20.99 -0.05
CA LYS A 55 5.45 -20.24 1.18
C LYS A 55 5.89 -18.81 0.88
N ALA A 56 6.87 -18.64 -0.01
CA ALA A 56 7.37 -17.31 -0.39
C ALA A 56 6.28 -16.43 -1.03
N VAL A 57 5.41 -17.02 -1.85
CA VAL A 57 4.27 -16.31 -2.45
C VAL A 57 3.25 -15.89 -1.40
N ASN A 58 2.94 -16.75 -0.43
CA ASN A 58 2.02 -16.39 0.66
C ASN A 58 2.55 -15.22 1.49
N GLU A 59 3.84 -15.23 1.84
CA GLU A 59 4.50 -14.13 2.56
C GLU A 59 4.46 -12.83 1.74
N TYR A 60 4.76 -12.91 0.45
CA TYR A 60 4.68 -11.77 -0.47
C TYR A 60 3.26 -11.20 -0.58
N LEU A 61 2.24 -12.07 -0.73
CA LEU A 61 0.84 -11.65 -0.79
C LEU A 61 0.35 -11.03 0.51
N GLN A 62 0.77 -11.55 1.66
CA GLN A 62 0.45 -10.96 2.96
C GLN A 62 1.04 -9.56 3.10
N CYS A 63 2.27 -9.36 2.63
CA CYS A 63 2.89 -8.05 2.60
C CYS A 63 2.09 -7.06 1.73
N LEU A 64 1.78 -7.44 0.48
CA LEU A 64 1.02 -6.60 -0.45
C LEU A 64 -0.38 -6.25 0.08
N ALA A 65 -1.04 -7.19 0.75
CA ALA A 65 -2.32 -6.94 1.40
C ALA A 65 -2.20 -5.89 2.53
N GLY A 66 -1.12 -5.96 3.31
CA GLY A 66 -0.79 -4.96 4.32
C GLY A 66 -0.59 -3.57 3.74
N GLU A 67 0.19 -3.45 2.66
CA GLU A 67 0.41 -2.17 1.96
C GLU A 67 -0.86 -1.61 1.35
N THR A 68 -1.67 -2.45 0.70
CA THR A 68 -2.95 -2.04 0.12
C THR A 68 -3.88 -1.50 1.19
N LYS A 69 -3.94 -2.18 2.35
CA LYS A 69 -4.75 -1.73 3.49
C LYS A 69 -4.26 -0.40 4.06
N ALA A 70 -2.95 -0.24 4.22
CA ALA A 70 -2.34 1.00 4.71
C ALA A 70 -2.59 2.17 3.74
N ALA A 71 -2.36 1.96 2.45
CA ALA A 71 -2.61 2.96 1.41
C ALA A 71 -4.09 3.35 1.33
N THR A 72 -5.01 2.39 1.47
CA THR A 72 -6.45 2.66 1.50
C THR A 72 -6.84 3.50 2.72
N ALA A 73 -6.32 3.16 3.90
CA ALA A 73 -6.58 3.92 5.12
C ALA A 73 -6.05 5.36 5.04
N GLU A 74 -4.87 5.54 4.46
CA GLU A 74 -4.30 6.87 4.22
C GLU A 74 -5.13 7.66 3.22
N ALA A 75 -5.52 7.06 2.09
CA ALA A 75 -6.38 7.70 1.10
C ALA A 75 -7.71 8.17 1.71
N GLN A 76 -8.32 7.36 2.59
CA GLN A 76 -9.54 7.75 3.30
C GLN A 76 -9.33 8.95 4.24
N LYS A 77 -8.23 8.98 4.99
CA LYS A 77 -7.86 10.12 5.85
C LYS A 77 -7.68 11.39 5.02
N VAL A 78 -6.85 11.32 3.98
CA VAL A 78 -6.57 12.45 3.08
C VAL A 78 -7.86 12.97 2.43
N GLN A 79 -8.77 12.08 2.01
CA GLN A 79 -10.07 12.49 1.45
C GLN A 79 -10.94 13.21 2.49
N ALA A 80 -10.99 12.72 3.72
CA ALA A 80 -11.77 13.36 4.79
C ALA A 80 -11.20 14.75 5.12
N ASP A 81 -9.88 14.86 5.27
CA ASP A 81 -9.20 16.11 5.58
C ASP A 81 -9.38 17.12 4.44
N TYR A 82 -9.23 16.67 3.18
CA TYR A 82 -9.49 17.51 2.00
C TYR A 82 -10.94 17.99 1.96
N LYS A 83 -11.91 17.13 2.28
CA LYS A 83 -13.32 17.52 2.34
C LYS A 83 -13.55 18.64 3.35
N VAL A 84 -12.98 18.52 4.55
CA VAL A 84 -13.09 19.57 5.58
C VAL A 84 -12.51 20.89 5.07
N ALA A 85 -11.30 20.86 4.51
CA ALA A 85 -10.65 22.06 3.97
C ALA A 85 -11.44 22.69 2.81
N ALA A 86 -12.00 21.87 1.91
CA ALA A 86 -12.83 22.34 0.80
C ALA A 86 -14.14 22.96 1.30
N ASP A 87 -14.80 22.34 2.29
CA ASP A 87 -16.02 22.87 2.88
C ASP A 87 -15.77 24.19 3.63
N GLU A 88 -14.60 24.36 4.25
CA GLU A 88 -14.17 25.64 4.84
C GLU A 88 -13.92 26.71 3.77
N TRP A 89 -13.21 26.37 2.69
CA TRP A 89 -12.97 27.27 1.56
C TRP A 89 -14.28 27.73 0.91
N ASN A 90 -15.24 26.82 0.70
CA ASN A 90 -16.52 27.13 0.07
C ASN A 90 -17.43 27.99 0.97
N LYS A 91 -17.23 27.97 2.30
CA LYS A 91 -17.92 28.85 3.25
C LYS A 91 -17.27 30.23 3.34
N ALA A 92 -16.02 30.38 2.91
CA ALA A 92 -15.39 31.68 2.86
C ALA A 92 -16.18 32.57 1.88
N PRO A 93 -16.59 33.78 2.28
CA PRO A 93 -17.30 34.66 1.37
C PRO A 93 -16.43 34.89 0.12
N ALA A 94 -17.04 34.71 -1.06
CA ALA A 94 -16.40 35.08 -2.32
C ALA A 94 -15.88 36.51 -2.16
N LYS A 95 -14.56 36.66 -2.22
CA LYS A 95 -13.88 37.92 -1.97
C LYS A 95 -14.48 38.97 -2.96
N PRO A 96 -15.03 40.10 -2.48
CA PRO A 96 -15.42 41.20 -3.36
C PRO A 96 -14.19 41.83 -4.03
#